data_AF-A0A5K0V805-F1
#
_entry.id   AF-A0A5K0V805-F1
#
_cell.length_a   1.000
_cell.length_b   1.000
_cell.length_c   1.000
_cell.angle_alpha   90.00
_cell.angle_beta   90.00
_cell.angle_gamma   90.00
#
_symmetry.space_group_name_H-M   'P 1'
#
loop_
_entity.id
_entity.type
_entity.pdbx_description
1 polymer ?
#
loop_
_entity_poly.entity_id
_entity_poly.type
_entity_poly.pdbx_seq_one_letter_code
_entity_poly.pdbx_strand_id
1 'polypeptide(L)'
;GSCSTYQNGRGAVNFSQFPCSFQTWTSPNVVLNICGEDAQIGICSTWKPGLLPSILYIFEKHKLEVVSAHVSSENCKCMYMFHTHV
;
A
#
# COMPACT_ATOMS: atom_id res chain seq x y z
N GLY A 1 10.89 0.93 -20.60
CA GLY A 1 12.35 0.75 -20.67
C GLY A 1 12.64 -0.71 -20.41
N SER A 2 13.35 -1.37 -21.33
CA SER A 2 13.52 -2.82 -21.36
C SER A 2 14.48 -3.32 -20.27
N CYS A 3 14.11 -4.43 -19.64
CA CYS A 3 14.87 -5.15 -18.62
C CYS A 3 15.94 -6.05 -19.26
N SER A 4 17.14 -6.11 -18.68
CA SER A 4 18.20 -7.04 -19.06
C SER A 4 18.82 -7.64 -17.80
N THR A 5 18.73 -8.96 -17.63
CA THR A 5 19.53 -9.70 -16.63
C THR A 5 20.15 -10.93 -17.26
N TYR A 6 21.48 -11.03 -17.15
CA TYR A 6 22.29 -12.19 -17.52
C TYR A 6 21.91 -13.43 -16.69
N GLN A 7 21.67 -14.56 -17.34
CA GLN A 7 21.54 -15.86 -16.68
C GLN A 7 22.84 -16.66 -16.81
N ASN A 8 23.32 -17.22 -15.70
CA ASN A 8 24.24 -18.35 -15.74
C ASN A 8 23.96 -19.34 -14.59
N GLY A 9 23.77 -20.61 -14.95
CA GLY A 9 24.26 -21.75 -14.16
C GLY A 9 23.36 -22.36 -13.08
N ARG A 10 22.55 -23.34 -13.49
CA ARG A 10 22.22 -24.62 -12.81
C ARG A 10 22.00 -24.61 -11.28
N GLY A 11 20.73 -24.57 -10.90
CA GLY A 11 20.20 -25.06 -9.63
C GLY A 11 18.71 -24.79 -9.57
N ALA A 12 17.87 -25.81 -9.41
CA ALA A 12 16.42 -25.63 -9.30
C ALA A 12 16.10 -25.02 -7.92
N VAL A 13 16.25 -23.70 -7.80
CA VAL A 13 15.73 -22.93 -6.67
C VAL A 13 14.29 -22.58 -6.99
N ASN A 14 13.37 -23.35 -6.41
CA ASN A 14 11.94 -23.07 -6.46
C ASN A 14 11.65 -21.92 -5.50
N PHE A 15 11.95 -20.70 -5.94
CA PHE A 15 11.42 -19.49 -5.38
C PHE A 15 10.66 -18.82 -6.50
N SER A 16 9.42 -18.45 -6.23
CA SER A 16 8.59 -17.49 -6.96
C SER A 16 9.34 -16.15 -7.11
N GLN A 17 10.42 -16.13 -7.90
CA GLN A 17 11.36 -15.03 -8.11
C GLN A 17 10.85 -14.00 -9.12
N PHE A 18 9.54 -13.91 -9.31
CA PHE A 18 8.99 -12.71 -9.89
C PHE A 18 8.93 -11.68 -8.77
N PRO A 19 9.62 -10.52 -8.88
CA PRO A 19 9.38 -9.45 -7.94
C PRO A 19 7.88 -9.20 -7.98
N CYS A 20 7.25 -9.32 -6.83
CA CYS A 20 5.86 -8.99 -6.63
C CYS A 20 5.62 -7.62 -7.24
N SER A 21 5.03 -7.59 -8.43
CA SER A 21 4.90 -6.36 -9.19
C SER A 21 3.90 -5.49 -8.44
N PHE A 22 4.35 -4.36 -7.90
CA PHE A 22 3.44 -3.43 -7.28
C PHE A 22 2.39 -2.98 -8.29
N GLN A 23 1.13 -3.28 -7.98
CA GLN A 23 0.00 -2.72 -8.70
C GLN A 23 -0.36 -1.41 -8.00
N THR A 24 -0.16 -0.29 -8.71
CA THR A 24 -0.41 1.05 -8.17
C THR A 24 -1.64 1.65 -8.83
N TRP A 25 -2.62 2.05 -8.02
CA TRP A 25 -3.74 2.89 -8.43
C TRP A 25 -3.67 4.23 -7.75
N THR A 26 -3.95 5.29 -8.50
CA THR A 26 -3.92 6.66 -7.98
C THR A 26 -5.23 7.37 -8.27
N SER A 27 -5.61 8.22 -7.33
CA SER A 27 -6.66 9.22 -7.45
C SER A 27 -6.13 10.52 -6.83
N PRO A 28 -6.81 11.68 -7.00
CA PRO A 28 -6.28 12.97 -6.56
C PRO A 28 -5.81 13.04 -5.10
N ASN A 29 -6.37 12.21 -4.22
CA ASN A 29 -6.09 12.23 -2.78
C ASN A 29 -5.77 10.85 -2.20
N VAL A 30 -5.72 9.81 -3.03
CA VAL A 30 -5.49 8.43 -2.56
C VAL A 30 -4.52 7.73 -3.50
N VAL A 31 -3.54 7.05 -2.92
CA VAL A 31 -2.64 6.12 -3.60
C VAL A 31 -2.80 4.76 -2.97
N LEU A 32 -2.96 3.73 -3.78
CA LEU A 32 -3.05 2.33 -3.37
C LEU A 32 -1.94 1.56 -4.08
N ASN A 33 -1.05 0.94 -3.32
CA ASN A 33 -0.04 0.02 -3.83
C ASN A 33 -0.37 -1.37 -3.29
N ILE A 34 -0.51 -2.39 -4.16
CA ILE A 34 -0.72 -3.78 -3.74
C ILE A 34 0.49 -4.61 -4.16
N CYS A 35 0.96 -5.44 -3.23
CA CYS A 35 1.93 -6.49 -3.50
C CYS A 35 1.54 -7.76 -2.74
N GLY A 36 1.12 -8.78 -3.48
CA GLY A 36 0.71 -10.05 -2.90
C GLY A 36 -0.53 -9.87 -2.05
N GLU A 37 -0.44 -10.25 -0.79
CA GLU A 37 -1.52 -10.10 0.21
C GLU A 37 -1.42 -8.78 0.99
N ASP A 38 -0.34 -8.01 0.78
CA ASP A 38 -0.13 -6.73 1.41
C ASP A 38 -0.56 -5.57 0.51
N ALA A 39 -1.10 -4.52 1.14
CA ALA A 39 -1.44 -3.27 0.49
C ALA A 39 -0.95 -2.08 1.32
N GLN A 40 -0.51 -1.03 0.63
CA GLN A 40 -0.18 0.26 1.21
C GLN A 40 -1.15 1.31 0.67
N ILE A 41 -1.87 1.97 1.57
CA ILE A 41 -2.90 2.96 1.28
C ILE A 41 -2.44 4.32 1.80
N GLY A 42 -2.16 5.26 0.91
CA GLY A 42 -1.84 6.64 1.24
C GLY A 42 -3.04 7.54 0.96
N ILE A 43 -3.48 8.33 1.93
CA ILE A 43 -4.59 9.28 1.82
C ILE A 43 -4.10 10.67 2.22
N CYS A 44 -4.31 11.65 1.35
CA CYS A 44 -4.10 13.07 1.64
C CYS A 44 -5.44 13.77 1.79
N SER A 45 -5.65 14.50 2.88
CA SER A 45 -6.86 15.31 3.03
C SER A 45 -6.55 16.59 3.79
N THR A 46 -7.46 17.57 3.74
CA THR A 46 -7.49 18.59 4.79
C THR A 46 -7.89 17.94 6.12
N TRP A 47 -7.54 18.58 7.24
CA TRP A 47 -8.04 18.13 8.54
C TRP A 47 -9.57 18.07 8.54
N LYS A 48 -10.12 16.91 8.89
CA LYS A 48 -11.56 16.64 8.95
C LYS A 48 -11.85 15.79 10.19
N PRO A 49 -12.62 16.30 11.17
CA PRO A 49 -13.07 15.51 12.31
C PRO A 49 -13.76 14.23 11.84
N GLY A 50 -13.42 13.09 12.45
CA GLY A 50 -14.05 11.80 12.15
C GLY A 50 -13.55 11.09 10.89
N LEU A 51 -12.63 11.67 10.11
CA LEU A 51 -12.13 11.01 8.89
C LEU A 51 -11.33 9.74 9.22
N LEU A 52 -10.38 9.82 10.15
CA LEU A 52 -9.57 8.66 10.57
C LEU A 52 -10.43 7.48 11.06
N PRO A 53 -11.37 7.64 12.02
CA PRO A 53 -12.24 6.54 12.43
C PRO A 53 -13.14 6.03 11.29
N SER A 54 -13.57 6.91 10.38
CA SER A 54 -14.33 6.48 9.19
C SER A 54 -13.50 5.58 8.26
N ILE A 55 -12.21 5.89 8.08
CA ILE A 55 -11.28 5.07 7.29
C ILE A 55 -11.08 3.70 7.96
N LEU A 56 -10.81 3.68 9.27
CA LEU A 56 -10.63 2.42 10.01
C LEU A 56 -11.88 1.55 10.01
N TYR A 57 -13.06 2.16 10.12
CA TYR A 57 -14.34 1.45 9.99
C TYR A 57 -14.51 0.79 8.62
N ILE A 58 -14.09 1.47 7.54
CA ILE A 58 -14.10 0.88 6.19
C ILE A 58 -13.17 -0.33 6.14
N PHE A 59 -11.97 -0.25 6.71
CA PHE A 59 -11.04 -1.38 6.75
C PHE A 59 -11.65 -2.57 7.51
N GLU A 60 -12.23 -2.35 8.69
CA GLU A 60 -12.90 -3.38 9.46
C GLU A 60 -14.06 -4.02 8.67
N LYS A 61 -14.90 -3.20 8.04
CA LYS A 61 -16.02 -3.67 7.21
C LYS A 61 -15.57 -4.56 6.04
N HIS A 62 -14.38 -4.29 5.50
CA HIS A 62 -13.78 -5.05 4.40
C HIS A 62 -12.80 -6.13 4.87
N LYS A 63 -12.69 -6.37 6.19
CA LYS A 63 -11.78 -7.36 6.80
C LYS A 63 -10.31 -7.14 6.43
N LEU A 64 -9.92 -5.88 6.25
CA LEU A 64 -8.52 -5.52 6.05
C LEU A 64 -7.85 -5.40 7.43
N GLU A 65 -6.86 -6.25 7.69
CA GLU A 65 -6.04 -6.15 8.89
C GLU A 65 -5.06 -4.99 8.73
N VAL A 66 -5.06 -4.03 9.67
CA VAL A 66 -4.09 -2.93 9.65
C VAL A 66 -2.84 -3.37 10.40
N VAL A 67 -1.76 -3.61 9.66
CA VAL A 67 -0.44 -4.00 10.21
C VAL A 67 0.26 -2.79 10.82
N SER A 68 0.24 -1.66 10.12
CA SER A 68 0.80 -0.41 10.64
C SER A 68 0.10 0.81 10.06
N ALA A 69 0.14 1.91 10.80
CA ALA A 69 -0.41 3.19 10.38
C ALA A 69 0.57 4.31 10.72
N HIS A 70 0.70 5.25 9.79
CA HIS A 70 1.47 6.48 9.96
C HIS A 70 0.57 7.66 9.66
N VAL A 71 0.48 8.59 10.60
CA VAL A 71 -0.33 9.80 10.49
C VAL A 71 0.57 11.00 10.69
N SER A 72 0.62 11.87 9.69
CA SER A 72 1.36 13.12 9.76
C SER A 72 0.47 14.30 9.34
N SER A 73 0.84 15.50 9.77
CA SER A 73 0.09 16.71 9.45
C SER A 73 1.07 17.83 9.09
N GLU A 74 0.82 18.48 7.96
CA GLU A 74 1.62 19.59 7.46
C GLU A 74 0.70 20.61 6.77
N ASN A 75 0.84 21.90 7.11
CA ASN A 75 0.14 23.02 6.44
C ASN A 75 -1.38 22.78 6.22
N CYS A 76 -2.10 22.43 7.29
CA CYS A 76 -3.54 22.12 7.30
C CYS A 76 -3.97 20.87 6.51
N LYS A 77 -3.01 20.09 6.00
CA LYS A 77 -3.22 18.78 5.40
C LYS A 77 -2.81 17.68 6.37
N CYS A 78 -3.55 16.59 6.35
CA CYS A 78 -3.24 15.35 7.03
C CYS A 78 -2.91 14.29 5.98
N MET A 79 -1.84 13.55 6.23
CA MET A 79 -1.44 12.38 5.47
C MET A 79 -1.67 11.15 6.34
N TYR A 80 -2.41 10.20 5.81
CA TYR A 80 -2.63 8.90 6.44
C TYR A 80 -2.01 7.84 5.54
N MET A 81 -1.10 7.04 6.08
CA MET A 81 -0.51 5.90 5.40
C MET A 81 -0.83 4.65 6.20
N PHE A 82 -1.46 3.68 5.56
CA PHE A 82 -1.80 2.41 6.17
C PHE A 82 -1.11 1.30 5.41
N HIS A 83 -0.49 0.38 6.14
CA HIS A 83 -0.12 -0.93 5.61
C HIS A 83 -1.16 -1.92 6.10
N THR A 84 -1.82 -2.57 5.17
CA THR A 84 -2.90 -3.53 5.42
C THR A 84 -2.60 -4.87 4.79
N HIS A 85 -3.13 -5.93 5.39
CA HIS A 85 -3.10 -7.31 4.91
C HIS A 85 -4.54 -7.83 4.73
N VAL A 86 -4.77 -8.72 3.77
CA VAL A 86 -6.09 -9.30 3.45
C VAL A 86 -6.25 -10.69 4.04
#